data_AF-A0AA36MBC0-F1
#
_entry.id   AF-A0AA36MBC0-F1
#
_cell.length_a   1.000
_cell.length_b   1.000
_cell.length_c   1.000
_cell.angle_alpha   90.00
_cell.angle_beta   90.00
_cell.angle_gamma   90.00
#
_symmetry.space_group_name_H-M   'P 1'
#
loop_
_entity.id
_entity.type
_entity.pdbx_description
1 polymer ?
#
loop_
_entity_poly.entity_id
_entity_poly.type
_entity_poly.pdbx_seq_one_letter_code
_entity_poly.pdbx_strand_id
1 'polypeptide(L)'
;MLGRAGRPQYEPKGKGILITNHSKQQLYLSLMNQQLPVESHMSRLPDMLNAEVVLGTISSVSDALSWLGYTYLYIRMLKSPTLYGIPIDQALTSMLLLTHVLYMVDRHAHVVTYFQKADLRLEQR
;
A
#
# COMPACT_ATOMS: atom_id res chain seq x y z
N MET A 1 -17.49 -0.01 20.94
CA MET A 1 -17.57 0.77 19.68
C MET A 1 -18.93 0.57 19.02
N LEU A 2 -19.27 1.40 18.03
CA LEU A 2 -20.62 1.52 17.43
C LEU A 2 -21.25 0.18 17.00
N GLY A 3 -20.45 -0.79 16.57
CA GLY A 3 -20.93 -2.14 16.21
C GLY A 3 -21.48 -2.98 17.38
N ARG A 4 -21.44 -2.46 18.61
CA ARG A 4 -22.11 -3.05 19.79
C ARG A 4 -23.34 -2.24 20.24
N ALA A 5 -23.76 -1.25 19.45
CA ALA A 5 -24.98 -0.50 19.73
C ALA A 5 -26.19 -1.37 19.40
N GLY A 6 -26.89 -1.83 20.44
CA GLY A 6 -28.05 -2.72 20.34
C GLY A 6 -27.72 -4.16 20.73
N ARG A 7 -28.65 -4.80 21.44
CA ARG A 7 -28.54 -6.21 21.82
C ARG A 7 -29.36 -7.07 20.87
N PRO A 8 -28.74 -7.99 20.11
CA PRO A 8 -29.50 -8.96 19.32
C PRO A 8 -30.39 -9.74 20.29
N GLN A 9 -31.70 -9.75 20.06
CA GLN A 9 -32.79 -10.36 20.86
C GLN A 9 -33.55 -9.45 21.84
N TYR A 10 -32.94 -8.42 22.43
CA TYR A 10 -33.61 -7.63 23.49
C TYR A 10 -34.12 -6.27 23.01
N GLU A 11 -33.52 -5.70 21.96
CA GLU A 11 -33.87 -4.37 21.46
C GLU A 11 -34.13 -4.40 19.95
N PRO A 12 -35.22 -3.80 19.46
CA PRO A 12 -35.52 -3.76 18.02
C PRO A 12 -34.58 -2.81 17.24
N LYS A 13 -33.95 -1.83 17.92
CA LYS A 13 -32.99 -0.89 17.31
C LYS A 13 -31.90 -0.50 18.32
N GLY A 14 -30.65 -0.53 17.89
CA GLY A 14 -29.52 0.04 18.62
C GLY A 14 -29.32 1.51 18.29
N LYS A 15 -28.99 2.33 19.29
CA LYS A 15 -28.60 3.74 19.09
C LYS A 15 -27.15 3.93 19.53
N GLY A 16 -26.33 4.53 18.67
CA GLY A 16 -24.96 4.91 18.98
C GLY A 16 -24.77 6.41 18.73
N ILE A 17 -24.25 7.13 19.72
CA ILE A 17 -23.97 8.56 19.60
C ILE A 17 -22.45 8.73 19.53
N LEU A 18 -21.97 9.42 18.50
CA LEU A 18 -20.57 9.78 18.33
C LEU A 18 -20.41 11.28 18.52
N ILE A 19 -19.63 11.68 19.53
CA ILE A 19 -19.27 13.09 19.76
C ILE A 19 -17.87 13.31 19.18
N THR A 20 -17.73 14.31 18.32
CA THR A 20 -16.47 14.64 17.65
C THR A 20 -16.42 16.11 17.24
N ASN A 21 -15.26 16.57 16.78
CA ASN A 21 -15.10 17.91 16.23
C ASN A 21 -15.76 18.01 14.85
N HIS A 22 -16.32 19.18 14.53
CA HIS A 22 -16.99 19.44 13.25
C HIS A 22 -16.11 19.07 12.04
N SER A 23 -14.79 19.32 12.11
CA SER A 23 -13.83 18.98 11.05
C SER A 23 -13.74 17.48 10.72
N LYS A 24 -14.08 16.59 11.65
CA LYS A 24 -14.05 15.13 11.45
C LYS A 24 -15.42 14.53 11.23
N GLN A 25 -16.50 15.31 11.28
CA GLN A 25 -17.86 14.82 11.13
C GLN A 25 -18.06 14.09 9.79
N GLN A 26 -17.58 14.67 8.68
CA GLN A 26 -17.69 14.06 7.35
C GLN A 26 -16.93 12.73 7.26
N LEU A 27 -15.72 12.65 7.85
CA LEU A 27 -14.93 11.41 7.90
C LEU A 27 -15.72 10.26 8.55
N TYR A 28 -16.32 10.50 9.72
CA TYR A 28 -17.07 9.47 10.42
C TYR A 28 -18.39 9.11 9.74
N LEU A 29 -19.08 10.08 9.11
CA LEU A 29 -20.26 9.81 8.29
C LEU A 29 -19.91 8.91 7.10
N SER A 30 -18.83 9.21 6.39
CA SER A 30 -18.37 8.39 5.27
C SER A 30 -17.93 6.99 5.72
N LEU A 31 -17.34 6.86 6.92
CA LEU A 31 -16.98 5.56 7.48
C LEU A 31 -18.20 4.70 7.82
N MET A 32 -19.24 5.28 8.42
CA MET A 32 -20.46 4.55 8.79
C MET A 32 -21.31 4.15 7.58
N ASN A 33 -21.30 4.97 6.52
CA ASN A 33 -22.07 4.72 5.30
C ASN A 33 -21.29 3.95 4.22
N GLN A 34 -20.14 3.36 4.56
CA GLN A 34 -19.29 2.61 3.62
C GLN A 34 -18.83 3.44 2.40
N GLN A 35 -18.71 4.76 2.55
CA GLN A 35 -18.31 5.66 1.47
C GLN A 35 -16.80 5.83 1.36
N LEU A 36 -16.02 5.35 2.35
CA LEU A 36 -14.57 5.42 2.31
C LEU A 36 -13.98 4.19 1.60
N PRO A 37 -13.34 4.35 0.42
CA PRO A 37 -12.60 3.26 -0.19
C PRO A 37 -11.42 2.87 0.71
N VAL A 38 -11.15 1.57 0.79
CA VAL A 38 -9.94 1.07 1.45
C VAL A 38 -8.75 1.33 0.53
N GLU A 39 -7.76 2.06 1.05
CA GLU A 39 -6.55 2.44 0.31
C GLU A 39 -5.28 1.84 0.92
N SER A 40 -4.27 1.64 0.09
CA SER A 40 -2.97 1.15 0.51
C SER A 40 -2.20 2.23 1.26
N HIS A 41 -1.81 1.95 2.51
CA HIS A 41 -0.96 2.81 3.33
C HIS A 41 0.46 2.24 3.46
N MET A 42 1.01 1.76 2.35
CA MET A 42 2.35 1.18 2.24
C MET A 42 3.44 2.26 2.37
N SER A 43 3.51 2.91 3.54
CA SER A 43 4.38 4.06 3.82
C SER A 43 5.86 3.68 3.97
N ARG A 44 6.17 2.40 4.16
CA ARG A 44 7.53 1.86 4.38
C ARG A 44 7.91 0.81 3.36
N LEU A 45 7.63 1.09 2.09
CA LEU A 45 7.97 0.19 0.99
C LEU A 45 9.46 -0.24 1.00
N PRO A 46 10.44 0.63 1.31
CA PRO A 46 11.85 0.24 1.38
C PRO A 46 12.15 -0.82 2.44
N ASP A 47 11.59 -0.67 3.64
CA ASP A 47 11.81 -1.60 4.75
C ASP A 47 11.21 -2.98 4.42
N MET A 48 10.04 -2.99 3.79
CA MET A 48 9.35 -4.22 3.40
C MET A 48 10.12 -4.96 2.29
N LEU A 49 10.64 -4.21 1.32
CA LEU A 49 11.47 -4.79 0.26
C LEU A 49 12.80 -5.33 0.83
N ASN A 50 13.43 -4.60 1.75
CA ASN A 50 14.64 -5.06 2.43
C ASN A 50 14.40 -6.35 3.25
N ALA A 51 13.25 -6.47 3.92
CA ALA A 51 12.90 -7.69 4.66
C ALA A 51 12.81 -8.91 3.73
N GLU A 52 12.19 -8.77 2.56
CA GLU A 52 12.06 -9.86 1.58
C GLU A 52 13.40 -10.24 0.92
N VAL A 53 14.31 -9.27 0.76
CA VAL A 53 15.70 -9.55 0.33
C VAL A 53 16.45 -10.35 1.40
N VAL A 54 16.32 -9.95 2.67
CA VAL A 54 16.95 -10.67 3.80
C VAL A 54 16.37 -12.08 3.98
N LEU A 55 15.09 -12.27 3.68
CA LEU A 55 14.45 -13.59 3.68
C LEU A 55 14.85 -14.47 2.48
N GLY A 56 15.46 -13.88 1.45
CA GLY A 56 15.85 -14.58 0.22
C GLY A 56 14.72 -14.77 -0.79
N THR A 57 13.52 -14.22 -0.53
CA THR A 57 12.40 -14.23 -1.48
C THR A 57 12.72 -13.40 -2.73
N ILE A 58 13.44 -12.30 -2.55
CA ILE A 58 13.84 -11.38 -3.62
C ILE A 58 15.36 -11.43 -3.76
N SER A 59 15.84 -11.97 -4.89
CA SER A 59 17.26 -12.04 -5.20
C SER A 59 17.64 -11.17 -6.40
N SER A 60 16.68 -10.80 -7.24
CA SER A 60 16.87 -9.96 -8.42
C SER A 60 15.83 -8.83 -8.50
N VAL A 61 16.10 -7.84 -9.37
CA VAL A 61 15.14 -6.78 -9.67
C VAL A 61 13.85 -7.34 -10.29
N SER A 62 13.95 -8.41 -11.08
CA SER A 62 12.77 -9.09 -11.64
C SER A 62 11.88 -9.68 -10.55
N ASP A 63 12.48 -10.27 -9.51
CA ASP A 63 11.72 -10.85 -8.39
C ASP A 63 11.04 -9.74 -7.57
N ALA A 64 11.71 -8.61 -7.39
CA ALA A 64 11.14 -7.44 -6.72
C ALA A 64 9.92 -6.88 -7.48
N LEU A 65 10.00 -6.84 -8.82
CA LEU A 65 8.89 -6.45 -9.68
C LEU A 65 7.70 -7.40 -9.54
N SER A 66 7.96 -8.71 -9.58
CA SER A 66 6.93 -9.73 -9.36
C SER A 66 6.28 -9.62 -7.98
N TRP A 67 7.09 -9.45 -6.93
CA TRP A 67 6.60 -9.27 -5.56
C TRP A 67 5.70 -8.04 -5.43
N LEU A 68 6.11 -6.90 -5.98
CA LEU A 68 5.30 -5.68 -6.02
C LEU A 68 3.95 -5.90 -6.71
N GLY A 69 3.94 -6.67 -7.80
CA GLY A 69 2.72 -7.03 -8.54
C GLY A 69 1.68 -7.80 -7.71
N TYR A 70 2.10 -8.51 -6.66
CA TYR A 70 1.19 -9.22 -5.75
C TYR A 70 0.64 -8.34 -4.61
N THR A 71 1.15 -7.13 -4.43
CA THR A 71 0.75 -6.27 -3.31
C THR A 71 -0.59 -5.58 -3.55
N TYR A 72 -1.27 -5.24 -2.46
CA TYR A 72 -2.49 -4.43 -2.52
C TYR A 72 -2.22 -3.02 -3.08
N LEU A 73 -1.01 -2.49 -2.87
CA LEU A 73 -0.57 -1.22 -3.43
C LEU A 73 -0.70 -1.22 -4.97
N TYR A 74 -0.18 -2.26 -5.63
CA TYR A 74 -0.24 -2.38 -7.08
C TYR A 74 -1.69 -2.40 -7.61
N ILE A 75 -2.57 -3.16 -6.96
CA ILE A 75 -3.99 -3.22 -7.33
C ILE A 75 -4.67 -1.85 -7.19
N ARG A 76 -4.37 -1.10 -6.12
CA ARG A 76 -4.95 0.24 -5.92
C ARG A 76 -4.40 1.26 -6.91
N MET A 77 -3.11 1.19 -7.25
CA MET A 77 -2.49 2.05 -8.26
C MET A 77 -3.11 1.84 -9.65
N LEU A 78 -3.47 0.60 -10.01
CA LEU A 78 -4.19 0.31 -11.26
C LEU A 78 -5.62 0.88 -11.27
N LYS A 79 -6.33 0.79 -10.15
CA LYS A 79 -7.74 1.25 -10.06
C LYS A 79 -7.89 2.76 -9.85
N SER A 80 -6.92 3.39 -9.21
CA SER A 80 -6.99 4.81 -8.83
C SER A 80 -5.61 5.47 -8.95
N PRO A 81 -5.02 5.54 -10.15
CA PRO A 81 -3.64 5.97 -10.38
C PRO A 81 -3.36 7.40 -9.90
N THR A 82 -4.33 8.30 -10.06
CA THR A 82 -4.22 9.71 -9.67
C THR A 82 -3.99 9.90 -8.17
N LEU A 83 -4.55 9.03 -7.32
CA LEU A 83 -4.38 9.08 -5.87
C LEU A 83 -2.95 8.71 -5.44
N TYR A 84 -2.24 7.94 -6.26
CA TYR A 84 -0.85 7.53 -6.03
C TYR A 84 0.15 8.36 -6.84
N GLY A 85 -0.27 9.51 -7.41
CA GLY A 85 0.60 10.43 -8.14
C GLY A 85 1.01 9.96 -9.54
N ILE A 86 0.33 8.96 -10.10
CA ILE A 86 0.60 8.46 -11.45
C ILE A 86 -0.29 9.24 -12.44
N PRO A 87 0.28 9.91 -13.45
CA PRO A 87 -0.52 10.55 -14.49
C PRO A 87 -1.26 9.49 -15.33
N ILE A 88 -2.48 9.80 -15.74
CA ILE A 88 -3.39 8.86 -16.43
C ILE A 88 -2.75 8.28 -17.71
N ASP A 89 -1.96 9.09 -18.42
CA ASP A 89 -1.26 8.67 -19.64
C ASP A 89 -0.23 7.55 -19.39
N GLN A 90 0.39 7.52 -18.20
CA GLN A 90 1.36 6.49 -17.81
C GLN A 90 0.68 5.27 -17.16
N ALA A 91 -0.55 5.42 -16.66
CA ALA A 91 -1.31 4.36 -16.01
C ALA A 91 -1.79 3.27 -16.99
N LEU A 92 -1.85 3.58 -18.29
CA LEU A 92 -2.32 2.65 -19.34
C LEU A 92 -1.33 1.52 -19.63
N THR A 93 -0.08 1.60 -19.17
CA THR A 93 0.93 0.55 -19.39
C THR A 93 1.40 -0.02 -18.06
N SER A 94 1.05 -1.27 -17.78
CA SER A 94 1.44 -2.02 -16.57
C SER A 94 2.95 -2.05 -16.32
N MET A 95 3.75 -2.06 -17.39
CA MET A 95 5.22 -2.03 -17.32
C MET A 95 5.79 -0.67 -16.87
N LEU A 96 5.13 0.45 -17.23
CA LEU A 96 5.53 1.81 -16.81
C LEU A 96 5.20 2.07 -15.34
N LEU A 97 4.11 1.47 -14.87
CA LEU A 97 3.66 1.61 -13.48
C LEU A 97 4.64 0.93 -12.51
N LEU A 98 5.16 -0.23 -12.89
CA LEU A 98 6.17 -0.97 -12.14
C LEU A 98 7.53 -0.27 -12.10
N THR A 99 7.95 0.35 -13.21
CA THR A 99 9.18 1.17 -13.25
C THR A 99 9.03 2.45 -12.42
N HIS A 100 7.85 3.07 -12.40
CA HIS A 100 7.56 4.22 -11.54
C HIS A 100 7.59 3.84 -10.04
N VAL A 101 7.09 2.66 -9.66
CA VAL A 101 7.19 2.17 -8.27
C VAL A 101 8.63 1.93 -7.87
N LEU A 102 9.44 1.30 -8.73
CA LEU A 102 10.88 1.15 -8.47
C LEU A 102 11.60 2.50 -8.35
N TYR A 103 11.26 3.46 -9.20
CA TYR A 103 11.80 4.83 -9.10
C TYR A 103 11.45 5.51 -7.78
N MET A 104 10.23 5.30 -7.26
CA MET A 104 9.83 5.78 -5.94
C MET A 104 10.62 5.10 -4.80
N VAL A 105 10.97 3.82 -4.95
CA VAL A 105 11.82 3.11 -3.99
C VAL A 105 13.25 3.65 -4.03
N ASP A 106 13.81 3.87 -5.21
CA ASP A 106 15.18 4.38 -5.41
C ASP A 106 15.35 5.81 -4.84
N ARG A 107 14.38 6.71 -5.07
CA ARG A 107 14.41 8.08 -4.52
C ARG A 107 14.36 8.17 -3.00
N HIS A 108 13.78 7.18 -2.33
CA HIS A 108 13.54 7.20 -0.88
C HIS A 108 14.38 6.18 -0.11
N ALA A 109 15.20 5.38 -0.79
CA ALA A 109 15.92 4.31 -0.16
C ALA A 109 17.32 4.12 -0.75
N HIS A 110 18.33 4.23 0.11
CA HIS A 110 19.68 3.70 -0.13
C HIS A 110 19.72 2.14 -0.24
N VAL A 111 18.62 1.49 -0.63
CA VAL A 111 18.46 0.03 -0.64
C VAL A 111 19.11 -0.60 -1.87
N VAL A 112 19.30 0.16 -2.96
CA VAL A 112 20.01 -0.31 -4.17
C VAL A 112 21.49 -0.59 -3.89
N THR A 113 22.07 -0.06 -2.80
CA THR A 113 23.48 -0.31 -2.46
C THR A 113 23.76 -1.77 -2.05
N TYR A 114 22.73 -2.59 -1.78
CA TYR A 114 22.90 -4.03 -1.51
C TYR A 114 22.92 -4.91 -2.77
N PHE A 115 22.18 -4.56 -3.82
CA PHE A 115 22.20 -5.33 -5.07
C PHE A 115 23.59 -5.31 -5.71
N GLN A 116 24.25 -4.16 -5.71
CA GLN A 116 25.59 -4.02 -6.28
C GLN A 116 26.68 -4.72 -5.46
N LYS A 117 26.50 -4.84 -4.13
CA LYS A 117 27.45 -5.54 -3.23
C LYS A 117 27.25 -7.06 -3.20
N ALA A 118 26.05 -7.55 -3.47
CA ALA A 118 25.76 -8.99 -3.52
C ALA A 118 26.29 -9.62 -4.81
N ASP A 119 26.14 -8.96 -5.95
CA ASP A 119 26.71 -9.39 -7.24
C ASP A 119 28.25 -9.44 -7.18
N LEU A 120 28.89 -8.38 -6.64
CA LEU A 120 30.35 -8.29 -6.50
C LEU A 120 30.98 -9.35 -5.57
N ARG A 121 30.19 -10.06 -4.75
CA ARG A 121 30.69 -11.15 -3.87
C ARG A 121 30.60 -12.53 -4.50
N LEU A 122 29.77 -12.71 -5.53
CA LEU A 122 29.64 -13.98 -6.24
C LEU A 122 30.69 -14.14 -7.35
N GLU A 123 31.26 -13.05 -7.88
CA GLU A 123 32.33 -13.07 -8.87
C GLU A 123 33.76 -13.22 -8.29
N GLN A 124 33.91 -13.22 -6.97
CA GLN A 124 35.21 -13.33 -6.26
C GLN A 124 35.42 -14.71 -5.62
N ARG A 125 34.70 -15.74 -6.09
CA ARG A 125 34.81 -17.11 -5.57
C ARG A 125 34.93 -18.17 -6.66
#